data_AF-A0A087USR0-F1
#
_entry.id   AF-A0A087USR0-F1
#
_cell.length_a   1.000
_cell.length_b   1.000
_cell.length_c   1.000
_cell.angle_alpha   90.00
_cell.angle_beta   90.00
_cell.angle_gamma   90.00
#
_symmetry.space_group_name_H-M   'P 1'
#
loop_
_entity.id
_entity.type
_entity.pdbx_description
1 polymer ?
#
loop_
_entity_poly.entity_id
_entity_poly.type
_entity_poly.pdbx_seq_one_letter_code
_entity_poly.pdbx_strand_id
1 'polypeptide(L)'
;MATCFGFALFVTVLIALASSSPIPAQVSQLLSEQDVLEPPRPYEFGYEFGDGNGMTQHRRESANGNGLVQGSYGYTDQNGVYRNVEYKADSEGYRAIVRSNEPGLSNQNAADATFIVESPPPGIIAQ
;
A
#
# COMPACT_ATOMS: atom_id res chain seq x y z
N MET A 1 -23.42 46.94 -63.13
CA MET A 1 -24.14 47.92 -62.28
C MET A 1 -24.51 47.18 -61.00
N ALA A 2 -24.17 47.54 -59.78
CA ALA A 2 -23.75 48.80 -59.19
C ALA A 2 -22.82 48.55 -57.97
N THR A 3 -22.00 49.55 -57.68
CA THR A 3 -21.12 49.76 -56.51
C THR A 3 -21.88 50.21 -55.26
N CYS A 4 -21.29 50.06 -54.06
CA CYS A 4 -21.28 51.00 -52.89
C CYS A 4 -21.08 50.23 -51.56
N PHE A 5 -19.91 50.32 -50.88
CA PHE A 5 -19.50 51.29 -49.85
C PHE A 5 -20.17 51.15 -48.46
N GLY A 6 -19.44 50.47 -47.55
CA GLY A 6 -19.09 50.84 -46.16
C GLY A 6 -20.15 51.29 -45.14
N PHE A 7 -20.10 50.69 -43.94
CA PHE A 7 -20.04 51.44 -42.67
C PHE A 7 -19.61 50.50 -41.51
N ALA A 8 -18.54 50.88 -40.81
CA ALA A 8 -18.10 50.23 -39.60
C ALA A 8 -18.96 50.68 -38.40
N LEU A 9 -19.30 49.78 -37.47
CA LEU A 9 -19.66 50.18 -36.12
C LEU A 9 -19.19 49.15 -35.08
N PHE A 10 -18.07 49.51 -34.47
CA PHE A 10 -17.61 49.23 -33.12
C PHE A 10 -18.54 48.35 -32.24
N VAL A 11 -18.10 47.12 -31.99
CA VAL A 11 -18.45 46.42 -30.74
C VAL A 11 -17.24 46.60 -29.82
N THR A 12 -17.39 47.49 -28.84
CA THR A 12 -16.42 47.75 -27.78
C THR A 12 -16.14 46.47 -27.00
N VAL A 13 -14.91 45.99 -27.07
CA VAL A 13 -14.37 44.99 -26.15
C VAL A 13 -14.24 45.66 -24.78
N LEU A 14 -15.08 45.25 -23.82
CA LEU A 14 -14.88 45.55 -22.41
C LEU A 14 -13.65 44.75 -21.93
N ILE A 15 -12.48 45.36 -21.97
CA ILE A 15 -11.29 44.86 -21.28
C ILE A 15 -11.52 45.13 -19.79
N ALA A 16 -11.94 44.10 -19.06
CA ALA A 16 -11.85 44.11 -17.61
C ALA A 16 -10.35 44.14 -17.24
N LEU A 17 -9.87 45.30 -16.77
CA LEU A 17 -8.57 45.38 -16.11
C LEU A 17 -8.67 44.63 -14.78
N ALA A 18 -8.36 43.33 -14.80
CA ALA A 18 -8.08 42.59 -13.58
C ALA A 18 -6.80 43.19 -12.96
N SER A 19 -6.95 44.02 -11.93
CA SER A 19 -5.84 44.47 -11.12
C SER A 19 -5.25 43.25 -10.40
N SER A 20 -4.16 42.70 -10.92
CA SER A 20 -3.42 41.64 -10.25
C SER A 20 -2.73 42.23 -9.03
N SER A 21 -3.37 42.19 -7.86
CA SER A 21 -2.69 42.45 -6.60
C SER A 21 -1.56 41.43 -6.46
N PRO A 22 -0.30 41.85 -6.32
CA PRO A 22 0.77 40.90 -6.07
C PRO A 22 0.50 40.22 -4.73
N ILE A 23 0.42 38.89 -4.76
CA ILE A 23 0.35 38.09 -3.54
C ILE A 23 1.57 38.46 -2.69
N PRO A 24 1.41 38.84 -1.41
CA PRO A 24 2.54 39.17 -0.56
C PRO A 24 3.52 38.00 -0.52
N ALA A 25 4.81 38.27 -0.72
CA ALA A 25 5.88 37.26 -0.74
C ALA A 25 5.90 36.32 0.48
N GLN A 26 5.26 36.72 1.58
CA GLN A 26 5.08 35.92 2.78
C GLN A 26 4.21 34.66 2.56
N VAL A 27 3.22 34.71 1.65
CA VAL A 27 2.38 33.54 1.34
C VAL A 27 3.17 32.50 0.53
N SER A 28 4.16 32.94 -0.26
CA SER A 28 5.00 32.04 -1.06
C SER A 28 5.97 31.22 -0.20
N GLN A 29 6.34 31.69 0.99
CA GLN A 29 7.24 30.99 1.91
C GLN A 29 6.50 29.92 2.74
N LEU A 30 5.17 30.00 2.85
CA LEU A 30 4.35 29.01 3.56
C LEU A 30 4.08 27.74 2.73
N LEU A 31 4.28 27.81 1.41
CA LEU A 31 4.04 26.70 0.48
C LEU A 31 5.31 25.93 0.10
N SER A 32 6.47 26.28 0.68
CA SER A 32 7.74 25.59 0.46
C SER A 32 8.09 24.65 1.62
N GLU A 33 7.13 23.85 2.07
CA GLU A 33 7.47 22.60 2.74
C GLU A 33 7.89 21.64 1.61
N GLN A 34 9.17 21.67 1.26
CA GLN A 34 9.76 20.55 0.54
C GLN A 34 9.50 19.32 1.41
N ASP A 35 8.67 18.41 0.92
CA ASP A 35 8.55 17.06 1.45
C ASP A 35 9.92 16.40 1.29
N VAL A 36 10.82 16.69 2.23
CA VAL A 36 12.13 16.05 2.32
C VAL A 36 11.81 14.61 2.70
N LEU A 37 11.68 13.76 1.68
CA LEU A 37 11.43 12.34 1.86
C LEU A 37 12.60 11.75 2.66
N GLU A 38 12.41 11.60 3.97
CA GLU A 38 13.43 11.01 4.83
C GLU A 38 13.68 9.56 4.40
N PRO A 39 14.95 9.11 4.37
CA PRO A 39 15.24 7.72 4.04
C PRO A 39 14.60 6.79 5.09
N PRO A 40 14.16 5.58 4.71
CA PRO A 40 13.58 4.62 5.64
C PRO A 40 14.57 4.32 6.79
N ARG A 41 14.08 4.34 8.03
CA ARG A 41 14.91 3.98 9.19
C ARG A 41 14.79 2.47 9.46
N PRO A 42 15.89 1.79 9.83
CA PRO A 42 15.83 0.40 10.24
C PRO A 42 14.93 0.21 11.47
N TYR A 43 14.22 -0.91 11.53
CA TYR A 43 13.43 -1.29 12.69
C TYR A 43 13.37 -2.82 12.83
N GLU A 44 12.99 -3.27 14.01
CA GLU A 44 12.61 -4.64 14.28
C GLU A 44 11.48 -4.65 15.32
N PHE A 45 10.45 -5.45 15.09
CA PHE A 45 9.42 -5.69 16.07
C PHE A 45 8.87 -7.10 15.96
N GLY A 46 8.19 -7.55 17.02
CA GLY A 46 7.48 -8.80 17.00
C GLY A 46 6.68 -9.02 18.27
N TYR A 47 5.80 -10.01 18.20
CA TYR A 47 5.07 -10.53 19.33
C TYR A 47 4.86 -12.03 19.16
N GLU A 48 4.61 -12.69 20.28
CA GLU A 48 4.16 -14.06 20.35
C GLU A 48 3.13 -14.15 21.46
N PHE A 49 2.03 -14.82 21.19
CA PHE A 49 0.92 -15.00 22.11
C PHE A 49 0.45 -16.45 22.04
N GLY A 50 0.10 -17.02 23.19
CA GLY A 50 -0.57 -18.31 23.27
C GLY A 50 -1.52 -18.34 24.45
N ASP A 51 -2.65 -19.03 24.30
CA ASP A 51 -3.68 -19.13 25.34
C ASP A 51 -3.42 -20.29 26.33
N GLY A 52 -2.38 -21.09 26.08
CA GLY A 52 -2.03 -22.28 26.86
C GLY A 52 -2.90 -23.51 26.59
N ASN A 53 -3.94 -23.38 25.76
CA ASN A 53 -4.79 -24.50 25.38
C ASN A 53 -4.37 -25.10 24.04
N GLY A 54 -3.66 -24.35 23.19
CA GLY A 54 -3.22 -24.84 21.88
C GLY A 54 -3.34 -23.80 20.79
N MET A 55 -4.01 -22.68 21.08
CA MET A 55 -3.99 -21.52 20.20
C MET A 55 -2.68 -20.75 20.40
N THR A 56 -1.96 -20.50 19.30
CA THR A 56 -0.78 -19.62 19.26
C THR A 56 -0.89 -18.64 18.10
N GLN A 57 -0.27 -17.48 18.25
CA GLN A 57 -0.13 -16.46 17.21
C GLN A 57 1.23 -15.78 17.34
N HIS A 58 1.86 -15.49 16.21
CA HIS A 58 3.16 -14.81 16.20
C HIS A 58 3.28 -13.83 15.04
N ARG A 59 4.13 -12.84 15.23
CA ARG A 59 4.64 -11.98 14.17
C ARG A 59 6.06 -11.55 14.50
N ARG A 60 6.94 -11.53 13.51
CA ARG A 60 8.22 -10.82 13.56
C ARG A 60 8.43 -10.13 12.23
N GLU A 61 8.94 -8.90 12.26
CA GLU A 61 9.30 -8.13 11.08
C GLU A 61 10.56 -7.31 11.36
N SER A 62 11.41 -7.19 10.35
CA SER A 62 12.53 -6.25 10.37
C SER A 62 12.62 -5.51 9.04
N ALA A 63 13.11 -4.27 9.12
CA ALA A 63 13.50 -3.49 7.97
C ALA A 63 14.95 -3.00 8.12
N ASN A 64 15.71 -3.05 7.04
CA ASN A 64 17.13 -2.65 7.07
C ASN A 64 17.38 -1.17 6.71
N GLY A 65 16.32 -0.39 6.50
CA GLY A 65 16.41 1.02 6.07
C GLY A 65 16.73 1.24 4.59
N ASN A 66 17.10 0.19 3.85
CA ASN A 66 17.45 0.26 2.42
C ASN A 66 16.31 -0.26 1.51
N GLY A 67 15.07 -0.18 1.99
CA GLY A 67 13.88 -0.65 1.27
C GLY A 67 13.60 -2.15 1.36
N LEU A 68 14.41 -2.93 2.10
CA LEU A 68 14.07 -4.32 2.44
C LEU A 68 13.27 -4.36 3.74
N VAL A 69 12.07 -4.94 3.67
CA VAL A 69 11.26 -5.36 4.81
C VAL A 69 11.02 -6.87 4.70
N GLN A 70 11.23 -7.62 5.77
CA GLN A 70 11.01 -9.06 5.77
C GLN A 70 10.51 -9.54 7.11
N GLY A 71 9.81 -10.65 7.12
CA GLY A 71 9.30 -11.20 8.37
C GLY A 71 8.49 -12.46 8.18
N SER A 72 7.85 -12.87 9.27
CA SER A 72 6.84 -13.91 9.26
C SER A 72 5.70 -13.58 10.21
N TYR A 73 4.53 -14.12 9.91
CA TYR A 73 3.41 -14.16 10.85
C TYR A 73 2.66 -15.46 10.69
N GLY A 74 1.94 -15.85 11.73
CA GLY A 74 1.15 -17.07 11.68
C GLY A 74 0.33 -17.30 12.92
N TYR A 75 -0.42 -18.39 12.86
CA TYR A 75 -1.18 -18.91 13.98
C TYR A 75 -1.30 -20.42 13.89
N THR A 76 -1.60 -21.03 15.03
CA THR A 76 -2.10 -22.40 15.16
C THR A 76 -3.34 -22.35 16.04
N ASP A 77 -4.39 -23.09 15.69
CA ASP A 77 -5.59 -23.22 16.52
C ASP A 77 -5.56 -24.51 17.38
N GLN A 78 -6.57 -24.64 18.24
CA GLN A 78 -6.74 -25.77 19.15
C GLN A 78 -6.83 -27.13 18.43
N ASN A 79 -7.23 -27.15 17.16
CA ASN A 79 -7.40 -28.36 16.36
C ASN A 79 -6.14 -28.70 15.55
N GLY A 80 -5.08 -27.90 15.65
CA GLY A 80 -3.85 -28.06 14.87
C GLY A 80 -3.96 -27.51 13.44
N VAL A 81 -4.99 -26.71 13.14
CA VAL A 81 -5.05 -25.92 11.91
C VAL A 81 -4.10 -24.74 12.06
N TYR A 82 -3.27 -24.50 11.06
CA TYR A 82 -2.26 -23.46 11.10
C TYR A 82 -2.11 -22.74 9.76
N ARG A 83 -1.59 -21.52 9.85
CA ARG A 83 -1.00 -20.79 8.72
C ARG A 83 0.29 -20.16 9.20
N ASN A 84 1.35 -20.32 8.41
CA ASN A 84 2.59 -19.55 8.55
C ASN A 84 2.91 -18.88 7.22
N VAL A 85 3.12 -17.56 7.26
CA VAL A 85 3.46 -16.75 6.10
C VAL A 85 4.85 -16.17 6.33
N GLU A 86 5.78 -16.49 5.44
CA GLU A 86 7.09 -15.85 5.35
C GLU A 86 7.05 -14.86 4.19
N TYR A 87 7.53 -13.63 4.38
CA TYR A 87 7.44 -12.59 3.36
C TYR A 87 8.68 -11.72 3.28
N LYS A 88 8.87 -11.15 2.09
CA LYS A 88 9.91 -10.18 1.77
C LYS A 88 9.32 -9.11 0.84
N ALA A 89 9.58 -7.85 1.17
CA ALA A 89 9.29 -6.70 0.34
C ALA A 89 10.61 -5.96 0.06
N ASP A 90 10.93 -5.78 -1.21
CA ASP A 90 12.11 -5.05 -1.68
C ASP A 90 11.83 -4.44 -3.06
N SER A 91 12.87 -4.07 -3.81
CA SER A 91 12.76 -3.52 -5.17
C SER A 91 12.05 -4.43 -6.18
N GLU A 92 11.94 -5.73 -5.91
CA GLU A 92 11.23 -6.69 -6.76
C GLU A 92 9.74 -6.81 -6.37
N GLY A 93 9.24 -5.99 -5.43
CA GLY A 93 7.87 -6.03 -4.93
C GLY A 93 7.72 -6.84 -3.64
N TYR A 94 6.49 -7.23 -3.31
CA TYR A 94 6.16 -8.10 -2.17
C TYR A 94 6.01 -9.55 -2.64
N ARG A 95 6.71 -10.49 -1.99
CA ARG A 95 6.61 -11.93 -2.24
C ARG A 95 6.41 -12.66 -0.93
N ALA A 96 5.61 -13.73 -0.96
CA ALA A 96 5.32 -14.52 0.23
C ALA A 96 5.31 -16.03 -0.03
N ILE A 97 5.68 -16.80 0.98
CA ILE A 97 5.49 -18.25 1.04
C ILE A 97 4.47 -18.52 2.15
N VAL A 98 3.32 -19.07 1.77
CA VAL A 98 2.24 -19.45 2.68
C VAL A 98 2.29 -20.96 2.88
N ARG A 99 2.58 -21.40 4.10
CA ARG A 99 2.46 -22.80 4.53
C ARG A 99 1.21 -22.93 5.37
N SER A 100 0.28 -23.81 4.99
CA SER A 100 -1.00 -23.93 5.69
C SER A 100 -1.59 -25.33 5.52
N ASN A 101 -2.39 -25.74 6.50
CA ASN A 101 -3.27 -26.91 6.41
C ASN A 101 -4.75 -26.51 6.59
N GLU A 102 -5.09 -25.25 6.32
CA GLU A 102 -6.47 -24.78 6.42
C GLU A 102 -7.38 -25.48 5.40
N PRO A 103 -8.54 -25.99 5.84
CA PRO A 103 -9.50 -26.62 4.95
C PRO A 103 -9.97 -25.67 3.84
N GLY A 104 -10.08 -26.19 2.61
CA GLY A 104 -10.51 -25.42 1.45
C GLY A 104 -9.39 -24.68 0.72
N LEU A 105 -8.16 -24.70 1.24
CA LEU A 105 -7.00 -24.27 0.46
C LEU A 105 -6.60 -25.32 -0.57
N SER A 106 -6.05 -24.84 -1.68
CA SER A 106 -5.43 -25.68 -2.70
C SER A 106 -4.01 -25.20 -2.95
N ASN A 107 -3.16 -26.10 -3.46
CA ASN A 107 -1.77 -25.82 -3.77
C ASN A 107 -1.67 -25.03 -5.10
N GLN A 108 -2.26 -23.83 -5.10
CA GLN A 108 -2.32 -22.90 -6.22
C GLN A 108 -1.74 -21.56 -5.78
N ASN A 109 -0.74 -21.09 -6.52
CA ASN A 109 -0.13 -19.80 -6.26
C ASN A 109 -1.11 -18.66 -6.59
N ALA A 110 -1.03 -17.57 -5.83
CA ALA A 110 -1.84 -16.38 -6.04
C ALA A 110 -0.91 -15.17 -6.20
N ALA A 111 -0.81 -14.64 -7.43
CA ALA A 111 0.17 -13.59 -7.77
C ALA A 111 1.58 -13.98 -7.28
N ASP A 112 2.22 -13.12 -6.47
CA ASP A 112 3.56 -13.33 -5.90
C ASP A 112 3.56 -14.12 -4.57
N ALA A 113 2.44 -14.76 -4.22
CA ALA A 113 2.34 -15.67 -3.09
C ALA A 113 2.40 -17.14 -3.56
N THR A 114 3.39 -17.86 -3.04
CA THR A 114 3.52 -19.31 -3.22
C THR A 114 2.79 -20.02 -2.09
N PHE A 115 1.85 -20.92 -2.42
CA PHE A 115 1.13 -21.71 -1.42
C PHE A 115 1.73 -23.11 -1.32
N ILE A 116 1.97 -23.57 -0.09
CA ILE A 116 2.38 -24.93 0.25
C ILE A 116 1.31 -25.45 1.20
N VAL A 117 0.38 -26.21 0.64
CA VAL A 117 -0.82 -26.65 1.37
C VAL A 117 -0.67 -28.12 1.77
N GLU A 118 -0.83 -28.38 3.06
CA GLU A 118 -0.84 -29.71 3.69
C GLU A 118 -2.28 -30.17 3.94
N SER A 119 -2.46 -31.47 4.21
CA SER A 119 -3.80 -32.00 4.55
C SER A 119 -4.26 -31.44 5.90
N PRO A 120 -5.52 -30.99 6.03
CA PRO A 120 -6.07 -30.57 7.31
C PRO A 120 -6.08 -31.71 8.36
N PRO A 121 -6.14 -31.38 9.66
CA PRO A 121 -6.33 -32.36 10.71
C PRO A 121 -7.62 -33.19 10.50
N PRO A 122 -7.64 -34.47 10.92
CA PRO A 122 -8.83 -35.31 10.75
C PRO A 122 -10.08 -34.70 11.38
N GLY A 123 -11.19 -34.73 10.63
CA GLY A 123 -12.49 -34.21 11.11
C GLY A 123 -12.68 -32.70 10.95
N ILE A 124 -11.67 -31.96 10.48
CA ILE A 124 -11.81 -30.55 10.13
C ILE A 124 -12.15 -30.43 8.64
N ILE A 125 -13.28 -29.79 8.34
CA ILE A 125 -13.78 -29.55 6.98
C ILE A 125 -13.78 -28.05 6.66
N ALA A 126 -13.79 -27.72 5.36
CA ALA A 126 -14.04 -26.35 4.92
C ALA A 126 -15.39 -25.88 5.49
N GLN A 127 -15.40 -24.66 6.02
CA GLN A 127 -16.62 -24.01 6.48
C GLN A 127 -17.52 -23.65 5.29
#